data_AF-A0A1A0VN29-F1
#
_entry.id   AF-A0A1A0VN29-F1
#
_cell.length_a   1.000
_cell.length_b   1.000
_cell.length_c   1.000
_cell.angle_alpha   90.00
_cell.angle_beta   90.00
_cell.angle_gamma   90.00
#
_symmetry.space_group_name_H-M   'P 1'
#
loop_
_entity.id
_entity.type
_entity.pdbx_description
1 polymer ?
#
loop_
_entity_poly.entity_id
_entity_poly.type
_entity_poly.pdbx_seq_one_letter_code
_entity_poly.pdbx_strand_id
1 'polypeptide(L)'
;MLPSELQGFTIIVNGKTAQAPPFFFGVESSASGQHGTKYLTGVIEADFLDSGVDDESDRISTDRQEVDWEDDTTALLREWGAQKTRSLLLERVKSRENKTEDLVMKVPELAARVSRLDKESERRARQFIRKLGWSETDHDKLLELADTIVRAFEYRQFHDYIDELERVATVEPLQLTELVSHLAGWRVLESRAILEVVRGRIEILDTFHNMLADDTPETAPRAGAESLHDLIASFPWLINPEWQTYSEETTISKQLREWGDADIAADDRTRYDFLALKSDSQYVVIEIKRASHAATLDDLQQLERYVNKLGQARESVSGLFIAGGGYSMADRMFDSWKARDLIEATDWATIHERTRKYYDHYKAVLDGDVDSDSFSRKQREVGRTRTVLERGAYRGAEGRAAGLGEQDVQYKT
;
A
#
# COMPACT_ATOMS: atom_id res chain seq x y z
N MET A 1 9.79 -12.73 34.06
CA MET A 1 11.10 -12.14 34.39
C MET A 1 11.47 -12.54 35.80
N LEU A 2 12.78 -12.60 36.11
CA LEU A 2 13.23 -12.83 37.48
C LEU A 2 13.04 -11.55 38.32
N PRO A 3 12.69 -11.66 39.61
CA PRO A 3 12.82 -10.56 40.57
C PRO A 3 14.22 -9.95 40.52
N SER A 4 14.35 -8.62 40.66
CA SER A 4 15.65 -7.92 40.54
C SER A 4 16.74 -8.52 41.43
N GLU A 5 16.34 -8.96 42.62
CA GLU A 5 17.20 -9.60 43.63
C GLU A 5 17.72 -10.98 43.23
N LEU A 6 17.24 -11.57 42.13
CA LEU A 6 17.68 -12.89 41.63
C LEU A 6 18.41 -12.79 40.28
N GLN A 7 18.57 -11.59 39.73
CA GLN A 7 19.17 -11.39 38.41
C GLN A 7 20.70 -11.38 38.50
N GLY A 8 21.38 -12.04 37.57
CA GLY A 8 22.85 -12.12 37.56
C GLY A 8 23.39 -13.22 38.48
N PHE A 9 24.63 -13.06 38.92
CA PHE A 9 25.35 -14.09 39.65
C PHE A 9 25.37 -13.80 41.16
N THR A 10 25.22 -14.86 41.95
CA THR A 10 25.65 -14.87 43.35
C THR A 10 27.03 -15.50 43.41
N ILE A 11 28.01 -14.84 44.05
CA ILE A 11 29.32 -15.44 44.30
C ILE A 11 29.35 -15.94 45.74
N ILE A 12 29.76 -17.20 45.91
CA ILE A 12 29.88 -17.88 47.19
C ILE A 12 31.35 -18.22 47.42
N VAL A 13 31.81 -18.02 48.64
CA VAL A 13 33.16 -18.34 49.11
C VAL A 13 33.01 -19.11 50.42
N ASN A 14 33.54 -20.33 50.48
CA ASN A 14 33.46 -21.23 51.62
C ASN A 14 32.02 -21.41 52.15
N GLY A 15 31.06 -21.54 51.23
CA GLY A 15 29.63 -21.72 51.54
C GLY A 15 28.89 -20.46 52.02
N LYS A 16 29.53 -19.28 52.02
CA LYS A 16 28.91 -17.99 52.38
C LYS A 16 28.87 -17.06 51.17
N THR A 17 27.83 -16.24 51.06
CA THR A 17 27.78 -15.18 50.04
C THR A 17 28.98 -14.25 50.20
N ALA A 18 29.56 -13.89 49.06
CA ALA A 18 30.64 -12.91 48.92
C ALA A 18 30.25 -11.79 47.96
N GLN A 19 29.44 -12.09 46.94
CA GLN A 19 28.80 -11.10 46.07
C GLN A 19 27.31 -11.43 45.96
N ALA A 20 26.46 -10.47 46.34
CA ALA A 20 25.03 -10.58 46.16
C ALA A 20 24.60 -10.12 44.75
N PRO A 21 23.55 -10.72 44.17
CA PRO A 21 22.87 -10.18 42.99
C PRO A 21 22.16 -8.84 43.33
N PRO A 22 21.96 -7.95 42.34
CA PRO A 22 22.25 -8.12 40.92
C PRO A 22 23.71 -7.88 40.57
N PHE A 23 24.33 -8.84 39.85
CA PHE A 23 25.74 -8.74 39.48
C PHE A 23 26.05 -9.43 38.15
N PHE A 24 26.67 -8.71 37.20
CA PHE A 24 26.97 -9.22 35.85
C PHE A 24 28.38 -8.87 35.37
N PHE A 25 29.33 -8.69 36.30
CA PHE A 25 30.73 -8.40 35.96
C PHE A 25 30.90 -7.19 35.01
N GLY A 26 30.06 -6.16 35.14
CA GLY A 26 30.16 -4.94 34.33
C GLY A 26 29.67 -5.07 32.88
N VAL A 27 28.92 -6.13 32.55
CA VAL A 27 28.44 -6.42 31.19
C VAL A 27 27.03 -5.86 30.92
N GLU A 28 26.36 -5.32 31.94
CA GLU A 28 24.97 -4.86 31.93
C GLU A 28 24.68 -3.82 30.83
N SER A 29 25.67 -2.98 30.54
CA SER A 29 25.57 -1.88 29.57
C SER A 29 25.62 -2.33 28.10
N SER A 30 26.06 -3.55 27.81
CA SER A 30 26.12 -4.07 26.44
C SER A 30 24.72 -4.23 25.83
N ALA A 31 24.58 -4.07 24.51
CA ALA A 31 23.28 -4.14 23.83
C ALA A 31 22.52 -5.46 24.07
N SER A 32 23.24 -6.59 24.13
CA SER A 32 22.69 -7.90 24.51
C SER A 32 22.42 -8.03 26.02
N GLY A 33 23.16 -7.29 26.85
CA GLY A 33 22.99 -7.19 28.30
C GLY A 33 21.71 -6.49 28.72
N GLN A 34 21.40 -5.32 28.14
CA GLN A 34 20.27 -4.47 28.56
C GLN A 34 18.90 -5.19 28.60
N HIS A 35 18.70 -6.21 27.75
CA HIS A 35 17.46 -6.98 27.66
C HIS A 35 17.60 -8.43 28.16
N GLY A 36 18.84 -8.92 28.28
CA GLY A 36 19.16 -10.29 28.66
C GLY A 36 19.31 -10.52 30.16
N THR A 37 19.78 -9.51 30.89
CA THR A 37 20.08 -9.55 32.33
C THR A 37 18.90 -10.01 33.19
N LYS A 38 17.67 -9.62 32.82
CA LYS A 38 16.41 -9.97 33.51
C LYS A 38 16.07 -11.46 33.56
N TYR A 39 16.82 -12.29 32.82
CA TYR A 39 16.59 -13.72 32.64
C TYR A 39 17.80 -14.56 32.99
N LEU A 40 18.91 -13.92 33.36
CA LEU A 40 20.12 -14.61 33.77
C LEU A 40 20.11 -14.73 35.29
N THR A 41 20.37 -15.93 35.79
CA THR A 41 20.63 -16.19 37.21
C THR A 41 21.66 -17.31 37.32
N GLY A 42 22.48 -17.29 38.35
CA GLY A 42 23.48 -18.33 38.57
C GLY A 42 24.23 -18.17 39.88
N VAL A 43 24.93 -19.23 40.26
CA VAL A 43 25.81 -19.26 41.43
C VAL A 43 27.22 -19.58 40.96
N ILE A 44 28.20 -18.86 41.50
CA ILE A 44 29.63 -19.08 41.24
C ILE A 44 30.29 -19.36 42.60
N GLU A 45 30.95 -20.50 42.71
CA GLU A 45 31.75 -20.86 43.88
C GLU A 45 33.21 -20.48 43.63
N ALA A 46 33.78 -19.63 44.47
CA ALA A 46 35.08 -18.98 44.29
C ALA A 46 35.92 -19.03 45.57
N ASP A 47 36.07 -20.21 46.16
CA ASP A 47 36.74 -20.42 47.46
C ASP A 47 38.18 -19.88 47.55
N PHE A 48 38.86 -19.74 46.40
CA PHE A 48 40.21 -19.19 46.33
C PHE A 48 40.29 -17.71 46.74
N LEU A 49 39.18 -16.98 46.81
CA LEU A 49 39.16 -15.58 47.26
C LEU A 49 39.45 -15.43 48.77
N ASP A 50 39.35 -16.52 49.54
CA ASP A 50 39.57 -16.58 51.00
C ASP A 50 40.73 -17.51 51.35
N SER A 51 41.70 -17.69 50.43
CA SER A 51 42.88 -18.53 50.65
C SER A 51 44.07 -17.79 51.30
N GLY A 52 43.88 -16.54 51.73
CA GLY A 52 44.89 -15.72 52.40
C GLY A 52 45.18 -16.17 53.84
N VAL A 53 46.34 -15.78 54.38
CA VAL A 53 46.79 -16.19 55.73
C VAL A 53 46.76 -15.00 56.71
N ASP A 54 46.42 -13.81 56.22
CA ASP A 54 46.49 -12.51 56.89
C ASP A 54 45.20 -11.68 56.68
N ASP A 55 44.78 -10.94 57.72
CA ASP A 55 43.59 -10.08 57.71
C ASP A 55 43.69 -8.90 56.71
N GLU A 56 44.91 -8.57 56.25
CA GLU A 56 45.16 -7.56 55.20
C GLU A 56 44.78 -8.04 53.78
N SER A 57 44.36 -9.30 53.64
CA SER A 57 43.98 -9.92 52.37
C SER A 57 42.46 -10.11 52.20
N ASP A 58 41.64 -9.61 53.14
CA ASP A 58 40.18 -9.72 53.08
C ASP A 58 39.62 -8.89 51.92
N ARG A 59 39.14 -9.61 50.91
CA ARG A 59 38.60 -9.07 49.65
C ARG A 59 37.10 -9.03 49.64
N ILE A 60 36.47 -9.33 50.78
CA ILE A 60 35.03 -9.38 50.92
C ILE A 60 34.65 -8.29 51.90
N SER A 61 33.74 -7.43 51.49
CA SER A 61 33.10 -6.44 52.37
C SER A 61 32.64 -7.07 53.70
N THR A 62 32.65 -6.29 54.77
CA THR A 62 32.31 -6.78 56.12
C THR A 62 30.87 -7.32 56.22
N ASP A 63 29.95 -6.78 55.42
CA ASP A 63 28.57 -7.28 55.28
C ASP A 63 28.44 -8.48 54.32
N ARG A 64 29.55 -8.87 53.68
CA ARG A 64 29.72 -9.98 52.73
C ARG A 64 28.78 -9.91 51.54
N GLN A 65 28.49 -8.69 51.08
CA GLN A 65 27.64 -8.47 49.91
C GLN A 65 28.40 -8.13 48.64
N GLU A 66 29.66 -7.69 48.77
CA GLU A 66 30.48 -7.23 47.67
C GLU A 66 31.94 -7.71 47.79
N VAL A 67 32.50 -8.14 46.66
CA VAL A 67 33.92 -8.47 46.50
C VAL A 67 34.68 -7.21 46.05
N ASP A 68 35.90 -7.01 46.55
CA ASP A 68 36.79 -5.95 46.07
C ASP A 68 37.30 -6.26 44.66
N TRP A 69 36.64 -5.70 43.66
CA TRP A 69 36.95 -5.89 42.24
C TRP A 69 38.12 -5.05 41.73
N GLU A 70 38.69 -4.17 42.55
CA GLU A 70 39.87 -3.36 42.18
C GLU A 70 41.18 -4.08 42.51
N ASP A 71 41.15 -5.14 43.33
CA ASP A 71 42.31 -5.95 43.66
C ASP A 71 42.75 -6.85 42.49
N ASP A 72 44.06 -6.88 42.21
CA ASP A 72 44.68 -7.62 41.11
C ASP A 72 44.36 -9.14 41.12
N THR A 73 44.18 -9.75 42.29
CA THR A 73 43.89 -11.18 42.40
C THR A 73 42.47 -11.53 41.96
N THR A 74 41.54 -10.57 41.98
CA THR A 74 40.16 -10.78 41.49
C THR A 74 40.06 -10.56 39.99
N ALA A 75 41.09 -9.99 39.35
CA ALA A 75 41.09 -9.63 37.94
C ALA A 75 40.79 -10.82 37.02
N LEU A 76 41.34 -12.01 37.30
CA LEU A 76 41.09 -13.23 36.52
C LEU A 76 39.63 -13.67 36.59
N LEU A 77 39.02 -13.63 37.79
CA LEU A 77 37.61 -13.96 37.97
C LEU A 77 36.70 -12.92 37.30
N ARG A 78 37.06 -11.65 37.41
CA ARG A 78 36.35 -10.54 36.77
C ARG A 78 36.34 -10.70 35.25
N GLU A 79 37.49 -10.97 34.65
CA GLU A 79 37.61 -11.16 33.21
C GLU A 79 36.85 -12.41 32.73
N TRP A 80 37.04 -13.55 33.41
CA TRP A 80 36.32 -14.77 33.10
C TRP A 80 34.80 -14.59 33.24
N GLY A 81 34.35 -13.96 34.32
CA GLY A 81 32.94 -13.69 34.60
C GLY A 81 32.32 -12.77 33.55
N ALA A 82 33.04 -11.72 33.12
CA ALA A 82 32.59 -10.85 32.04
C ALA A 82 32.47 -11.60 30.71
N GLN A 83 33.46 -12.42 30.34
CA GLN A 83 33.41 -13.24 29.13
C GLN A 83 32.27 -14.26 29.18
N LYS A 84 32.09 -14.94 30.31
CA LYS A 84 31.03 -15.92 30.53
C LYS A 84 29.65 -15.26 30.43
N THR A 85 29.47 -14.10 31.07
CA THR A 85 28.24 -13.32 31.03
C THR A 85 27.89 -12.93 29.58
N ARG A 86 28.85 -12.36 28.83
CA ARG A 86 28.65 -12.03 27.41
C ARG A 86 28.24 -13.26 26.59
N SER A 87 28.90 -14.40 26.81
CA SER A 87 28.59 -15.64 26.10
C SER A 87 27.16 -16.12 26.33
N LEU A 88 26.68 -16.08 27.57
CA LEU A 88 25.33 -16.51 27.95
C LEU A 88 24.25 -15.56 27.39
N LEU A 89 24.50 -14.26 27.44
CA LEU A 89 23.60 -13.26 26.84
C LEU A 89 23.49 -13.45 25.32
N LEU A 90 24.61 -13.71 24.63
CA LEU A 90 24.63 -14.00 23.19
C LEU A 90 23.94 -15.32 22.85
N GLU A 91 24.14 -16.36 23.66
CA GLU A 91 23.48 -17.67 23.49
C GLU A 91 21.95 -17.50 23.57
N ARG A 92 21.46 -16.73 24.53
CA ARG A 92 20.03 -16.41 24.65
C ARG A 92 19.50 -15.72 23.39
N VAL A 93 20.21 -14.71 22.89
CA VAL A 93 19.81 -13.99 21.66
C VAL A 93 19.71 -14.96 20.48
N LYS A 94 20.74 -15.78 20.24
CA LYS A 94 20.75 -16.77 19.15
C LYS A 94 19.62 -17.80 19.28
N SER A 95 19.38 -18.28 20.50
CA SER A 95 18.26 -19.19 20.78
C SER A 95 16.92 -18.57 20.39
N ARG A 96 16.71 -17.29 20.71
CA ARG A 96 15.50 -16.56 20.34
C ARG A 96 15.39 -16.31 18.84
N GLU A 97 16.48 -15.94 18.17
CA GLU A 97 16.51 -15.77 16.71
C GLU A 97 16.05 -17.06 16.00
N ASN A 98 16.62 -18.20 16.39
CA ASN A 98 16.28 -19.50 15.80
C ASN A 98 14.83 -19.89 16.11
N LYS A 99 14.39 -19.74 17.36
CA LYS A 99 13.01 -20.04 17.75
C LYS A 99 12.00 -19.17 17.00
N THR A 100 12.35 -17.90 16.73
CA THR A 100 11.51 -16.97 15.98
C THR A 100 11.36 -17.40 14.53
N GLU A 101 12.47 -17.71 13.86
CA GLU A 101 12.41 -18.23 12.48
C GLU A 101 11.64 -19.54 12.41
N ASP A 102 11.92 -20.51 13.29
CA ASP A 102 11.22 -21.79 13.32
C ASP A 102 9.70 -21.63 13.50
N LEU A 103 9.31 -20.67 14.34
CA LEU A 103 7.91 -20.40 14.62
C LEU A 103 7.20 -19.77 13.40
N VAL A 104 7.85 -18.80 12.74
CA VAL A 104 7.32 -18.19 11.52
C VAL A 104 7.26 -19.19 10.37
N MET A 105 8.31 -20.00 10.17
CA MET A 105 8.40 -20.99 9.10
C MET A 105 7.48 -22.21 9.30
N LYS A 106 6.90 -22.37 10.49
CA LYS A 106 5.84 -23.36 10.75
C LYS A 106 4.48 -22.91 10.23
N VAL A 107 4.29 -21.62 9.95
CA VAL A 107 3.07 -21.10 9.33
C VAL A 107 3.14 -21.41 7.82
N PRO A 108 2.30 -22.33 7.29
CA PRO A 108 2.47 -22.81 5.92
C PRO A 108 2.40 -21.71 4.86
N GLU A 109 1.54 -20.71 5.08
CA GLU A 109 1.37 -19.58 4.15
C GLU A 109 2.63 -18.71 4.07
N LEU A 110 3.20 -18.32 5.20
CA LEU A 110 4.43 -17.51 5.26
C LEU A 110 5.62 -18.30 4.71
N ALA A 111 5.75 -19.57 5.08
CA ALA A 111 6.83 -20.43 4.59
C ALA A 111 6.80 -20.58 3.06
N ALA A 112 5.60 -20.80 2.49
CA ALA A 112 5.42 -20.90 1.05
C ALA A 112 5.82 -19.60 0.35
N ARG A 113 5.43 -18.44 0.89
CA ARG A 113 5.76 -17.13 0.32
C ARG A 113 7.25 -16.83 0.35
N VAL A 114 7.91 -17.08 1.50
CA VAL A 114 9.37 -16.93 1.64
C VAL A 114 10.12 -17.79 0.61
N SER A 115 9.68 -19.03 0.39
CA SER A 115 10.32 -19.96 -0.56
C SER A 115 10.16 -19.60 -2.04
N ARG A 116 9.23 -18.68 -2.38
CA ARG A 116 9.02 -18.20 -3.76
C ARG A 116 9.92 -17.03 -4.14
N LEU A 117 10.56 -16.39 -3.14
CA LEU A 117 11.52 -15.32 -3.37
C LEU A 117 12.77 -15.87 -4.08
N ASP A 118 13.52 -15.00 -4.76
CA ASP A 118 14.86 -15.37 -5.22
C ASP A 118 15.78 -15.67 -4.02
N LYS A 119 16.89 -16.39 -4.26
CA LYS A 119 17.77 -16.89 -3.19
C LYS A 119 18.32 -15.79 -2.27
N GLU A 120 18.64 -14.61 -2.80
CA GLU A 120 19.17 -13.52 -1.98
C GLU A 120 18.06 -12.90 -1.15
N SER A 121 16.90 -12.64 -1.76
CA SER A 121 15.72 -12.11 -1.06
C SER A 121 15.21 -13.05 0.02
N GLU A 122 15.16 -14.37 -0.24
CA GLU A 122 14.80 -15.38 0.77
C GLU A 122 15.77 -15.32 1.97
N ARG A 123 17.08 -15.32 1.70
CA ARG A 123 18.11 -15.27 2.75
C ARG A 123 17.98 -14.01 3.59
N ARG A 124 17.78 -12.84 2.96
CA ARG A 124 17.61 -11.55 3.64
C ARG A 124 16.32 -11.52 4.45
N ALA A 125 15.19 -11.94 3.88
CA ALA A 125 13.91 -12.00 4.58
C ALA A 125 14.00 -12.86 5.86
N ARG A 126 14.59 -14.07 5.77
CA ARG A 126 14.84 -14.94 6.93
C ARG A 126 15.72 -14.25 7.96
N GLN A 127 16.77 -13.55 7.54
CA GLN A 127 17.64 -12.78 8.45
C GLN A 127 16.85 -11.72 9.21
N PHE A 128 15.99 -10.94 8.56
CA PHE A 128 15.13 -9.96 9.23
C PHE A 128 14.14 -10.60 10.20
N ILE A 129 13.50 -11.70 9.78
CA ILE A 129 12.57 -12.47 10.64
C ILE A 129 13.28 -12.94 11.91
N ARG A 130 14.50 -13.48 11.81
CA ARG A 130 15.30 -13.87 12.99
C ARG A 130 15.53 -12.69 13.93
N LYS A 131 15.86 -11.51 13.38
CA LYS A 131 16.14 -10.30 14.15
C LYS A 131 14.93 -9.77 14.91
N LEU A 132 13.70 -10.07 14.49
CA LEU A 132 12.51 -9.79 15.32
C LEU A 132 12.57 -10.48 16.70
N GLY A 133 13.28 -11.61 16.81
CA GLY A 133 13.47 -12.31 18.08
C GLY A 133 14.25 -11.54 19.15
N TRP A 134 14.85 -10.40 18.80
CA TRP A 134 15.57 -9.54 19.75
C TRP A 134 14.63 -8.78 20.68
N SER A 135 13.41 -8.46 20.23
CA SER A 135 12.40 -7.78 21.02
C SER A 135 11.47 -8.76 21.73
N GLU A 136 10.87 -8.36 22.84
CA GLU A 136 9.79 -9.10 23.47
C GLU A 136 8.46 -8.74 22.79
N THR A 137 8.18 -9.42 21.68
CA THR A 137 6.93 -9.31 20.93
C THR A 137 6.07 -10.54 21.19
N ASP A 138 4.76 -10.36 21.36
CA ASP A 138 3.81 -11.47 21.47
C ASP A 138 3.70 -12.24 20.14
N HIS A 139 3.07 -13.41 20.19
CA HIS A 139 3.05 -14.34 19.06
C HIS A 139 2.34 -13.76 17.84
N ASP A 140 1.17 -13.14 18.03
CA ASP A 140 0.32 -12.68 16.94
C ASP A 140 0.97 -11.49 16.23
N LYS A 141 1.46 -10.51 17.02
CA LYS A 141 2.19 -9.37 16.49
C LYS A 141 3.48 -9.79 15.78
N LEU A 142 4.19 -10.80 16.28
CA LEU A 142 5.39 -11.31 15.63
C LEU A 142 5.10 -11.89 14.23
N LEU A 143 3.98 -12.60 14.08
CA LEU A 143 3.55 -13.13 12.78
C LEU A 143 3.14 -12.01 11.81
N GLU A 144 2.47 -10.95 12.30
CA GLU A 144 2.12 -9.77 11.51
C GLU A 144 3.36 -9.01 11.00
N LEU A 145 4.37 -8.84 11.86
CA LEU A 145 5.63 -8.20 11.48
C LEU A 145 6.43 -9.07 10.50
N ALA A 146 6.41 -10.39 10.68
CA ALA A 146 7.02 -11.32 9.74
C ALA A 146 6.33 -11.27 8.36
N ASP A 147 4.99 -11.22 8.31
CA ASP A 147 4.24 -11.00 7.07
C ASP A 147 4.68 -9.70 6.38
N THR A 148 4.81 -8.62 7.14
CA THR A 148 5.24 -7.31 6.63
C THR A 148 6.63 -7.36 6.02
N ILE A 149 7.58 -8.05 6.65
CA ILE A 149 8.92 -8.27 6.10
C ILE A 149 8.83 -9.03 4.78
N VAL A 150 8.09 -10.14 4.73
CA VAL A 150 7.97 -10.96 3.50
C VAL A 150 7.39 -10.14 2.35
N ARG A 151 6.37 -9.32 2.60
CA ARG A 151 5.78 -8.43 1.59
C ARG A 151 6.77 -7.40 1.07
N ALA A 152 7.62 -6.84 1.93
CA ALA A 152 8.62 -5.88 1.49
C ALA A 152 9.53 -6.47 0.38
N PHE A 153 9.82 -7.77 0.45
CA PHE A 153 10.57 -8.48 -0.59
C PHE A 153 9.73 -8.91 -1.81
N GLU A 154 8.42 -9.07 -1.66
CA GLU A 154 7.53 -9.45 -2.76
C GLU A 154 7.22 -8.26 -3.70
N TYR A 155 7.22 -7.01 -3.21
CA TYR A 155 6.85 -5.84 -4.01
C TYR A 155 7.98 -4.85 -4.19
N ARG A 156 8.23 -4.48 -5.45
CA ARG A 156 9.31 -3.56 -5.86
C ARG A 156 9.21 -2.17 -5.21
N GLN A 157 7.99 -1.69 -4.92
CA GLN A 157 7.77 -0.39 -4.28
C GLN A 157 8.33 -0.30 -2.85
N PHE A 158 8.62 -1.43 -2.21
CA PHE A 158 9.21 -1.45 -0.87
C PHE A 158 10.73 -1.59 -0.86
N HIS A 159 11.39 -1.57 -2.03
CA HIS A 159 12.84 -1.78 -2.12
C HIS A 159 13.64 -0.73 -1.32
N ASP A 160 13.22 0.54 -1.34
CA ASP A 160 13.85 1.61 -0.54
C ASP A 160 13.77 1.32 0.98
N TYR A 161 12.68 0.66 1.43
CA TYR A 161 12.53 0.26 2.83
C TYR A 161 13.35 -0.99 3.17
N ILE A 162 13.64 -1.87 2.21
CA ILE A 162 14.55 -3.00 2.44
C ILE A 162 15.94 -2.48 2.82
N ASP A 163 16.43 -1.46 2.13
CA ASP A 163 17.74 -0.86 2.42
C ASP A 163 17.76 -0.20 3.81
N GLU A 164 16.67 0.45 4.20
CA GLU A 164 16.50 1.01 5.55
C GLU A 164 16.45 -0.09 6.62
N LEU A 165 15.69 -1.17 6.38
CA LEU A 165 15.64 -2.34 7.25
C LEU A 165 17.04 -2.91 7.45
N GLU A 166 17.83 -3.03 6.37
CA GLU A 166 19.17 -3.61 6.40
C GLU A 166 20.14 -2.77 7.24
N ARG A 167 20.04 -1.45 7.13
CA ARG A 167 20.79 -0.53 8.00
C ARG A 167 20.42 -0.73 9.47
N VAL A 168 19.13 -0.72 9.80
CA VAL A 168 18.68 -0.82 11.20
C VAL A 168 18.96 -2.20 11.79
N ALA A 169 18.72 -3.28 11.06
CA ALA A 169 19.01 -4.64 11.54
C ALA A 169 20.50 -4.90 11.78
N THR A 170 21.38 -4.11 11.17
CA THR A 170 22.83 -4.22 11.36
C THR A 170 23.31 -3.37 12.53
N VAL A 171 22.84 -2.13 12.64
CA VAL A 171 23.33 -1.16 13.63
C VAL A 171 22.56 -1.24 14.95
N GLU A 172 21.23 -1.33 14.90
CA GLU A 172 20.35 -1.28 16.07
C GLU A 172 19.18 -2.29 15.95
N PRO A 173 19.43 -3.60 16.07
CA PRO A 173 18.42 -4.64 15.84
C PRO A 173 17.17 -4.53 16.72
N LEU A 174 17.28 -3.87 17.88
CA LEU A 174 16.16 -3.63 18.79
C LEU A 174 15.13 -2.65 18.20
N GLN A 175 15.55 -1.71 17.36
CA GLN A 175 14.66 -0.77 16.67
C GLN A 175 13.99 -1.37 15.43
N LEU A 176 14.46 -2.55 14.96
CA LEU A 176 13.88 -3.21 13.80
C LEU A 176 12.38 -3.51 13.99
N THR A 177 11.97 -3.92 15.19
CA THR A 177 10.56 -4.22 15.49
C THR A 177 9.70 -2.96 15.36
N GLU A 178 10.20 -1.82 15.82
CA GLU A 178 9.51 -0.52 15.72
C GLU A 178 9.41 -0.06 14.26
N LEU A 179 10.51 -0.12 13.50
CA LEU A 179 10.51 0.21 12.08
C LEU A 179 9.53 -0.65 11.28
N VAL A 180 9.57 -1.99 11.44
CA VAL A 180 8.63 -2.89 10.75
C VAL A 180 7.19 -2.62 11.19
N SER A 181 6.96 -2.27 12.46
CA SER A 181 5.63 -1.88 12.95
C SER A 181 5.14 -0.59 12.27
N HIS A 182 6.02 0.39 12.04
CA HIS A 182 5.68 1.59 11.29
C HIS A 182 5.35 1.27 9.83
N LEU A 183 6.11 0.40 9.17
CA LEU A 183 5.83 -0.04 7.80
C LEU A 183 4.48 -0.75 7.69
N ALA A 184 4.17 -1.65 8.63
CA ALA A 184 2.88 -2.32 8.74
C ALA A 184 1.75 -1.29 8.90
N GLY A 185 1.93 -0.33 9.82
CA GLY A 185 1.01 0.78 10.02
C GLY A 185 0.76 1.57 8.75
N TRP A 186 1.81 2.03 8.06
CA TRP A 186 1.71 2.79 6.80
C TRP A 186 0.93 2.06 5.71
N ARG A 187 1.16 0.76 5.52
CA ARG A 187 0.43 -0.07 4.54
C ARG A 187 -1.07 -0.08 4.80
N VAL A 188 -1.43 -0.21 6.06
CA VAL A 188 -2.81 -0.23 6.52
C VAL A 188 -3.49 1.14 6.27
N LEU A 189 -2.73 2.26 6.36
CA LEU A 189 -3.22 3.60 6.00
C LEU A 189 -3.48 3.80 4.50
N GLU A 190 -2.59 3.26 3.67
CA GLU A 190 -2.71 3.38 2.23
C GLU A 190 -4.00 2.68 1.74
N SER A 191 -4.13 1.40 2.11
CA SER A 191 -5.28 0.54 1.80
C SER A 191 -6.61 1.15 2.26
N ARG A 192 -6.65 1.66 3.50
CA ARG A 192 -7.80 2.37 4.11
C ARG A 192 -8.44 3.41 3.22
N ALA A 193 -7.66 4.17 2.49
CA ALA A 193 -8.26 5.23 1.69
C ALA A 193 -8.06 5.14 0.20
N ILE A 194 -7.44 4.07 -0.30
CA ILE A 194 -7.88 3.52 -1.58
C ILE A 194 -9.32 2.98 -1.41
N LEU A 195 -9.63 2.31 -0.30
CA LEU A 195 -10.97 1.79 -0.02
C LEU A 195 -12.04 2.89 0.03
N GLU A 196 -11.78 4.01 0.71
CA GLU A 196 -12.70 5.14 0.75
C GLU A 196 -12.93 5.76 -0.65
N VAL A 197 -11.90 5.84 -1.49
CA VAL A 197 -12.05 6.27 -2.89
C VAL A 197 -12.93 5.28 -3.66
N VAL A 198 -12.68 3.98 -3.52
CA VAL A 198 -13.48 2.93 -4.16
C VAL A 198 -14.94 2.98 -3.71
N ARG A 199 -15.21 3.20 -2.41
CA ARG A 199 -16.57 3.39 -1.88
C ARG A 199 -17.26 4.60 -2.50
N GLY A 200 -16.57 5.75 -2.55
CA GLY A 200 -17.10 6.94 -3.23
C GLY A 200 -17.39 6.71 -4.72
N ARG A 201 -16.55 5.92 -5.42
CA ARG A 201 -16.81 5.53 -6.81
C ARG A 201 -18.03 4.62 -6.94
N ILE A 202 -18.26 3.71 -5.99
CA ILE A 202 -19.47 2.88 -5.95
C ILE A 202 -20.72 3.74 -5.73
N GLU A 203 -20.67 4.75 -4.85
CA GLU A 203 -21.78 5.70 -4.66
C GLU A 203 -22.09 6.50 -5.95
N ILE A 204 -21.05 6.92 -6.69
CA ILE A 204 -21.23 7.55 -8.00
C ILE A 204 -21.81 6.55 -9.01
N LEU A 205 -21.43 5.27 -8.99
CA LEU A 205 -22.02 4.23 -9.83
C LEU A 205 -23.49 3.96 -9.48
N ASP A 206 -23.90 4.15 -8.24
CA ASP A 206 -25.31 4.09 -7.84
C ASP A 206 -26.08 5.30 -8.40
N THR A 207 -25.47 6.50 -8.35
CA THR A 207 -26.03 7.70 -8.98
C THR A 207 -26.17 7.53 -10.49
N PHE A 208 -25.13 7.02 -11.13
CA PHE A 208 -25.13 6.71 -12.56
C PHE A 208 -26.24 5.72 -12.92
N HIS A 209 -26.41 4.65 -12.13
CA HIS A 209 -27.50 3.70 -12.32
C HIS A 209 -28.87 4.35 -12.28
N ASN A 210 -29.10 5.21 -11.28
CA ASN A 210 -30.38 5.92 -11.14
C ASN A 210 -30.63 6.86 -12.31
N MET A 211 -29.61 7.60 -12.77
CA MET A 211 -29.74 8.47 -13.95
C MET A 211 -30.10 7.68 -15.22
N LEU A 212 -29.54 6.47 -15.40
CA LEU A 212 -29.90 5.58 -16.50
C LEU A 212 -31.34 5.07 -16.36
N ALA A 213 -31.74 4.65 -15.16
CA ALA A 213 -33.10 4.17 -14.89
C ALA A 213 -34.17 5.25 -15.08
N ASP A 214 -33.84 6.50 -14.74
CA ASP A 214 -34.70 7.68 -14.89
C ASP A 214 -34.69 8.27 -16.31
N ASP A 215 -33.95 7.65 -17.25
CA ASP A 215 -33.74 8.13 -18.62
C ASP A 215 -33.29 9.60 -18.67
N THR A 216 -32.32 9.94 -17.82
CA THR A 216 -31.77 11.30 -17.74
C THR A 216 -31.19 11.69 -19.11
N PRO A 217 -31.49 12.91 -19.62
CA PRO A 217 -31.05 13.34 -20.94
C PRO A 217 -29.52 13.45 -21.05
N GLU A 218 -29.01 13.30 -22.28
CA GLU A 218 -27.60 13.48 -22.63
C GLU A 218 -27.10 14.87 -22.19
N THR A 219 -27.79 15.92 -22.63
CA THR A 219 -27.50 17.31 -22.32
C THR A 219 -28.57 17.90 -21.39
N ALA A 220 -28.14 18.76 -20.45
CA ALA A 220 -29.03 19.40 -19.48
C ALA A 220 -30.17 20.16 -20.18
N PRO A 221 -31.45 19.81 -19.92
CA PRO A 221 -32.60 20.39 -20.63
C PRO A 221 -32.89 21.84 -20.20
N ARG A 222 -32.37 22.24 -19.02
CA ARG A 222 -32.45 23.59 -18.47
C ARG A 222 -31.24 23.85 -17.58
N ALA A 223 -30.90 25.13 -17.39
CA ALA A 223 -29.82 25.50 -16.48
C ALA A 223 -30.09 24.97 -15.06
N GLY A 224 -29.12 24.27 -14.49
CA GLY A 224 -29.20 23.66 -13.16
C GLY A 224 -29.83 22.26 -13.12
N ALA A 225 -30.21 21.68 -14.26
CA ALA A 225 -30.62 20.28 -14.34
C ALA A 225 -29.42 19.38 -14.64
N GLU A 226 -29.41 18.18 -14.06
CA GLU A 226 -28.37 17.17 -14.31
C GLU A 226 -28.51 16.57 -15.71
N SER A 227 -27.39 16.06 -16.23
CA SER A 227 -27.35 15.34 -17.50
C SER A 227 -26.30 14.25 -17.47
N LEU A 228 -26.50 13.22 -18.31
CA LEU A 228 -25.59 12.09 -18.39
C LEU A 228 -24.18 12.54 -18.81
N HIS A 229 -24.12 13.49 -19.74
CA HIS A 229 -22.86 14.10 -20.18
C HIS A 229 -22.12 14.75 -19.01
N ASP A 230 -22.78 15.62 -18.23
CA ASP A 230 -22.14 16.35 -17.14
C ASP A 230 -21.60 15.39 -16.05
N LEU A 231 -22.27 14.24 -15.80
CA LEU A 231 -21.77 13.19 -14.89
C LEU A 231 -20.53 12.47 -15.45
N ILE A 232 -20.60 11.98 -16.69
CA ILE A 232 -19.49 11.25 -17.35
C ILE A 232 -18.27 12.15 -17.48
N ALA A 233 -18.51 13.41 -17.82
CA ALA A 233 -17.52 14.45 -17.81
C ALA A 233 -16.83 14.54 -16.44
N SER A 234 -17.58 14.70 -15.34
CA SER A 234 -17.01 14.73 -13.99
C SER A 234 -16.30 13.43 -13.57
N PHE A 235 -16.74 12.28 -14.10
CA PHE A 235 -16.25 10.97 -13.71
C PHE A 235 -16.03 10.04 -14.92
N PRO A 236 -15.01 10.29 -15.76
CA PRO A 236 -14.87 9.54 -17.02
C PRO A 236 -14.56 8.06 -16.85
N TRP A 237 -14.00 7.69 -15.69
CA TRP A 237 -13.77 6.31 -15.30
C TRP A 237 -15.05 5.45 -15.27
N LEU A 238 -16.24 6.07 -15.29
CA LEU A 238 -17.52 5.39 -15.48
C LEU A 238 -17.57 4.58 -16.78
N ILE A 239 -17.01 5.13 -17.87
CA ILE A 239 -16.94 4.45 -19.17
C ILE A 239 -15.86 3.38 -19.13
N ASN A 240 -14.66 3.76 -18.71
CA ASN A 240 -13.53 2.84 -18.59
C ASN A 240 -12.55 3.30 -17.49
N PRO A 241 -12.29 2.48 -16.45
CA PRO A 241 -11.38 2.82 -15.36
C PRO A 241 -9.94 3.19 -15.77
N GLU A 242 -9.48 2.75 -16.95
CA GLU A 242 -8.10 2.91 -17.41
C GLU A 242 -7.92 4.09 -18.38
N TRP A 243 -9.01 4.71 -18.85
CA TRP A 243 -8.94 5.77 -19.85
C TRP A 243 -8.77 7.14 -19.21
N GLN A 244 -8.05 8.02 -19.89
CA GLN A 244 -7.96 9.42 -19.54
C GLN A 244 -8.80 10.24 -20.52
N THR A 245 -9.72 11.07 -20.04
CA THR A 245 -10.42 11.99 -20.95
C THR A 245 -9.48 13.11 -21.36
N TYR A 246 -9.31 13.25 -22.67
CA TYR A 246 -8.47 14.28 -23.28
C TYR A 246 -9.25 15.58 -23.48
N SER A 247 -10.48 15.49 -23.98
CA SER A 247 -11.36 16.64 -24.18
C SER A 247 -12.82 16.22 -24.23
N GLU A 248 -13.71 17.18 -23.98
CA GLU A 248 -15.16 17.02 -24.04
C GLU A 248 -15.78 18.17 -24.83
N GLU A 249 -16.93 17.93 -25.45
CA GLU A 249 -17.79 18.96 -26.04
C GLU A 249 -17.03 19.92 -26.96
N THR A 250 -16.05 19.39 -27.69
CA THR A 250 -15.08 20.21 -28.45
C THR A 250 -15.37 20.10 -29.94
N THR A 251 -15.26 21.22 -30.65
CA THR A 251 -15.43 21.21 -32.11
C THR A 251 -14.25 20.48 -32.74
N ILE A 252 -14.51 19.65 -33.74
CA ILE A 252 -13.47 18.92 -34.48
C ILE A 252 -12.41 19.91 -35.00
N SER A 253 -12.85 21.05 -35.54
CA SER A 253 -11.95 22.11 -36.02
C SER A 253 -11.03 22.68 -34.93
N LYS A 254 -11.48 22.78 -33.67
CA LYS A 254 -10.62 23.20 -32.55
C LYS A 254 -9.62 22.11 -32.22
N GLN A 255 -10.06 20.85 -32.16
CA GLN A 255 -9.18 19.73 -31.82
C GLN A 255 -8.06 19.53 -32.85
N LEU A 256 -8.38 19.64 -34.14
CA LEU A 256 -7.41 19.53 -35.23
C LEU A 256 -6.34 20.64 -35.16
N ARG A 257 -6.74 21.88 -34.83
CA ARG A 257 -5.78 22.99 -34.62
C ARG A 257 -4.82 22.70 -33.46
N GLU A 258 -5.34 22.17 -32.36
CA GLU A 258 -4.50 21.79 -31.20
C GLU A 258 -3.51 20.67 -31.53
N TRP A 259 -3.86 19.78 -32.47
CA TRP A 259 -2.95 18.76 -33.00
C TRP A 259 -2.01 19.26 -34.09
N GLY A 260 -2.09 20.54 -34.48
CA GLY A 260 -1.20 21.17 -35.44
C GLY A 260 -1.58 20.97 -36.91
N ASP A 261 -2.83 20.57 -37.18
CA ASP A 261 -3.33 20.45 -38.55
C ASP A 261 -3.55 21.84 -39.17
N ALA A 262 -3.16 21.99 -40.45
CA ALA A 262 -3.13 23.25 -41.18
C ALA A 262 -4.27 23.39 -42.19
N ASP A 263 -4.91 22.29 -42.62
CA ASP A 263 -5.95 22.29 -43.66
C ASP A 263 -7.33 22.00 -43.06
N ILE A 264 -7.83 22.96 -42.28
CA ILE A 264 -9.07 22.82 -41.53
C ILE A 264 -10.15 23.69 -42.16
N ALA A 265 -11.29 23.07 -42.50
CA ALA A 265 -12.48 23.80 -42.95
C ALA A 265 -12.87 24.88 -41.92
N ALA A 266 -12.92 26.15 -42.36
CA ALA A 266 -13.06 27.31 -41.49
C ALA A 266 -14.40 27.37 -40.72
N ASP A 267 -15.40 26.59 -41.14
CA ASP A 267 -16.78 26.64 -40.66
C ASP A 267 -17.29 25.31 -40.04
N ASP A 268 -16.44 24.30 -39.85
CA ASP A 268 -16.88 23.05 -39.23
C ASP A 268 -17.20 23.23 -37.73
N ARG A 269 -18.50 23.28 -37.44
CA ARG A 269 -19.10 23.38 -36.10
C ARG A 269 -19.48 22.03 -35.50
N THR A 270 -19.12 20.93 -36.15
CA THR A 270 -19.36 19.58 -35.62
C THR A 270 -18.61 19.39 -34.31
N ARG A 271 -19.31 18.93 -33.28
CA ARG A 271 -18.77 18.68 -31.93
C ARG A 271 -18.96 17.21 -31.60
N TYR A 272 -17.92 16.59 -31.06
CA TYR A 272 -18.02 15.27 -30.44
C TYR A 272 -18.32 15.42 -28.94
N ASP A 273 -18.90 14.38 -28.34
CA ASP A 273 -19.19 14.40 -26.91
C ASP A 273 -17.90 14.27 -26.09
N PHE A 274 -17.12 13.20 -26.31
CA PHE A 274 -15.84 13.01 -25.64
C PHE A 274 -14.74 12.52 -26.57
N LEU A 275 -13.50 12.83 -26.20
CA LEU A 275 -12.30 12.25 -26.77
C LEU A 275 -11.42 11.76 -25.61
N ALA A 276 -11.15 10.46 -25.59
CA ALA A 276 -10.35 9.81 -24.57
C ALA A 276 -9.02 9.30 -25.13
N LEU A 277 -8.04 9.14 -24.25
CA LEU A 277 -6.76 8.49 -24.49
C LEU A 277 -6.79 7.09 -23.88
N LYS A 278 -6.60 6.07 -24.71
CA LYS A 278 -6.44 4.68 -24.30
C LYS A 278 -4.98 4.35 -23.96
N SER A 279 -4.03 4.97 -24.66
CA SER A 279 -2.58 4.88 -24.42
C SER A 279 -1.86 6.06 -25.08
N ASP A 280 -0.52 6.14 -24.95
CA ASP A 280 0.32 7.10 -25.65
C ASP A 280 0.06 7.00 -27.18
N SER A 281 -0.71 7.93 -27.72
CA SER A 281 -1.10 8.04 -29.14
C SER A 281 -2.30 7.20 -29.62
N GLN A 282 -3.08 6.58 -28.72
CA GLN A 282 -4.35 5.93 -29.10
C GLN A 282 -5.54 6.73 -28.58
N TYR A 283 -6.34 7.28 -29.50
CA TYR A 283 -7.50 8.11 -29.20
C TYR A 283 -8.81 7.35 -29.45
N VAL A 284 -9.79 7.61 -28.58
CA VAL A 284 -11.15 7.08 -28.70
C VAL A 284 -12.11 8.25 -28.69
N VAL A 285 -12.75 8.55 -29.83
CA VAL A 285 -13.86 9.50 -29.85
C VAL A 285 -15.14 8.78 -29.43
N ILE A 286 -15.86 9.37 -28.50
CA ILE A 286 -17.03 8.76 -27.87
C ILE A 286 -18.25 9.60 -28.22
N GLU A 287 -19.28 8.94 -28.71
CA GLU A 287 -20.63 9.50 -28.91
C GLU A 287 -21.59 8.76 -27.99
N ILE A 288 -22.37 9.52 -27.23
CA ILE A 288 -23.28 9.00 -26.23
C ILE A 288 -24.72 9.36 -26.58
N LYS A 289 -25.64 8.41 -26.36
CA LYS A 289 -27.08 8.64 -26.39
C LYS A 289 -27.72 8.28 -25.05
N ARG A 290 -28.88 8.85 -24.73
CA ARG A 290 -29.61 8.57 -23.47
C ARG A 290 -30.03 7.11 -23.39
N ALA A 291 -30.36 6.66 -22.17
CA ALA A 291 -30.61 5.27 -21.87
C ALA A 291 -31.82 4.66 -22.60
N SER A 292 -32.84 5.45 -22.96
CA SER A 292 -33.98 4.96 -23.74
C SER A 292 -33.77 5.01 -25.26
N HIS A 293 -32.69 5.64 -25.74
CA HIS A 293 -32.51 5.90 -27.17
C HIS A 293 -32.14 4.62 -27.92
N ALA A 294 -32.99 4.27 -28.89
CA ALA A 294 -32.69 3.22 -29.85
C ALA A 294 -31.76 3.79 -30.94
N ALA A 295 -30.54 3.28 -30.99
CA ALA A 295 -29.51 3.73 -31.92
C ALA A 295 -29.99 3.64 -33.37
N THR A 296 -29.85 4.73 -34.10
CA THR A 296 -30.22 4.84 -35.52
C THR A 296 -28.99 4.74 -36.41
N LEU A 297 -29.20 4.52 -37.72
CA LEU A 297 -28.11 4.56 -38.69
C LEU A 297 -27.43 5.94 -38.73
N ASP A 298 -28.19 7.02 -38.57
CA ASP A 298 -27.68 8.39 -38.60
C ASP A 298 -26.74 8.66 -37.42
N ASP A 299 -27.04 8.10 -36.23
CA ASP A 299 -26.19 8.19 -35.04
C ASP A 299 -24.83 7.50 -35.27
N LEU A 300 -24.87 6.30 -35.86
CA LEU A 300 -23.63 5.56 -36.15
C LEU A 300 -22.79 6.25 -37.24
N GLN A 301 -23.44 6.82 -38.26
CA GLN A 301 -22.78 7.61 -39.28
C GLN A 301 -22.18 8.91 -38.71
N GLN A 302 -22.79 9.48 -37.67
CA GLN A 302 -22.24 10.64 -36.97
C GLN A 302 -20.88 10.31 -36.33
N LEU A 303 -20.80 9.21 -35.58
CA LEU A 303 -19.53 8.75 -35.02
C LEU A 303 -18.49 8.43 -36.11
N GLU A 304 -18.91 7.77 -37.20
CA GLU A 304 -18.02 7.49 -38.33
C GLU A 304 -17.45 8.76 -38.96
N ARG A 305 -18.24 9.83 -39.08
CA ARG A 305 -17.74 11.14 -39.52
C ARG A 305 -16.67 11.69 -38.58
N TYR A 306 -16.81 11.49 -37.27
CA TYR A 306 -15.84 11.97 -36.30
C TYR A 306 -14.53 11.22 -36.40
N VAL A 307 -14.59 9.88 -36.41
CA VAL A 307 -13.43 9.00 -36.57
C VAL A 307 -12.67 9.36 -37.85
N ASN A 308 -13.38 9.52 -38.97
CA ASN A 308 -12.77 9.87 -40.25
C ASN A 308 -12.10 11.25 -40.23
N LYS A 309 -12.74 12.28 -39.67
CA LYS A 309 -12.17 13.63 -39.62
C LYS A 309 -10.97 13.73 -38.68
N LEU A 310 -11.06 13.15 -37.49
CA LEU A 310 -9.96 13.14 -36.52
C LEU A 310 -8.81 12.23 -36.99
N GLY A 311 -9.14 11.14 -37.67
CA GLY A 311 -8.19 10.19 -38.25
C GLY A 311 -7.28 10.78 -39.34
N GLN A 312 -7.67 11.91 -39.96
CA GLN A 312 -6.82 12.62 -40.93
C GLN A 312 -5.57 13.21 -40.26
N ALA A 313 -5.66 13.62 -38.99
CA ALA A 313 -4.56 14.20 -38.24
C ALA A 313 -3.79 13.18 -37.39
N ARG A 314 -4.42 12.06 -37.00
CA ARG A 314 -3.84 11.02 -36.14
C ARG A 314 -4.23 9.62 -36.63
N GLU A 315 -3.24 8.76 -36.89
CA GLU A 315 -3.48 7.42 -37.47
C GLU A 315 -4.26 6.47 -36.55
N SER A 316 -4.27 6.69 -35.23
CA SER A 316 -4.89 5.78 -34.25
C SER A 316 -6.07 6.42 -33.52
N VAL A 317 -7.10 6.80 -34.29
CA VAL A 317 -8.41 7.23 -33.76
C VAL A 317 -9.42 6.11 -33.98
N SER A 318 -10.06 5.68 -32.90
CA SER A 318 -11.18 4.74 -32.90
C SER A 318 -12.45 5.40 -32.36
N GLY A 319 -13.61 4.82 -32.60
CA GLY A 319 -14.90 5.31 -32.12
C GLY A 319 -15.53 4.38 -31.08
N LEU A 320 -16.17 4.95 -30.07
CA LEU A 320 -17.05 4.23 -29.14
C LEU A 320 -18.44 4.87 -29.15
N PHE A 321 -19.45 4.08 -29.52
CA PHE A 321 -20.84 4.46 -29.46
C PHE A 321 -21.52 3.83 -28.24
N ILE A 322 -22.25 4.63 -27.46
CA ILE A 322 -22.94 4.16 -26.26
C ILE A 322 -24.41 4.60 -26.27
N ALA A 323 -25.34 3.65 -26.10
CA ALA A 323 -26.79 3.93 -26.06
C ALA A 323 -27.55 2.96 -25.14
N GLY A 324 -28.89 2.92 -25.27
CA GLY A 324 -29.80 2.08 -24.48
C GLY A 324 -29.83 0.58 -24.81
N GLY A 325 -29.06 0.13 -25.80
CA GLY A 325 -29.04 -1.27 -26.27
C GLY A 325 -30.09 -1.62 -27.34
N GLY A 326 -31.07 -0.74 -27.59
CA GLY A 326 -31.99 -0.88 -28.73
C GLY A 326 -31.37 -0.37 -30.04
N TYR A 327 -31.68 -1.01 -31.17
CA TYR A 327 -31.26 -0.57 -32.50
C TYR A 327 -32.48 -0.39 -33.41
N SER A 328 -32.63 0.80 -33.99
CA SER A 328 -33.69 1.14 -34.93
C SER A 328 -33.20 1.00 -36.38
N MET A 329 -32.66 -0.16 -36.72
CA MET A 329 -32.18 -0.49 -38.06
C MET A 329 -32.32 -2.00 -38.34
N ALA A 330 -32.20 -2.41 -39.60
CA ALA A 330 -32.24 -3.82 -39.95
C ALA A 330 -31.00 -4.56 -39.40
N ASP A 331 -31.19 -5.74 -38.82
CA ASP A 331 -30.12 -6.55 -38.20
C ASP A 331 -28.89 -6.72 -39.12
N ARG A 332 -29.13 -6.98 -40.42
CA ARG A 332 -28.04 -7.11 -41.41
C ARG A 332 -27.17 -5.86 -41.54
N MET A 333 -27.78 -4.67 -41.46
CA MET A 333 -27.00 -3.42 -41.47
C MET A 333 -26.20 -3.28 -40.18
N PHE A 334 -26.82 -3.62 -39.05
CA PHE A 334 -26.16 -3.53 -37.76
C PHE A 334 -24.98 -4.49 -37.63
N ASP A 335 -25.12 -5.74 -38.08
CA ASP A 335 -24.04 -6.73 -38.12
C ASP A 335 -22.89 -6.28 -39.03
N SER A 336 -23.20 -5.71 -40.19
CA SER A 336 -22.19 -5.16 -41.10
C SER A 336 -21.40 -4.01 -40.48
N TRP A 337 -22.04 -3.24 -39.60
CA TRP A 337 -21.41 -2.14 -38.91
C TRP A 337 -20.54 -2.63 -37.74
N LYS A 338 -21.02 -3.62 -36.97
CA LYS A 338 -20.24 -4.27 -35.89
C LYS A 338 -18.97 -4.97 -36.39
N ALA A 339 -18.94 -5.39 -37.65
CA ALA A 339 -17.78 -6.02 -38.26
C ALA A 339 -16.65 -5.04 -38.63
N ARG A 340 -16.79 -3.74 -38.35
CA ARG A 340 -15.78 -2.71 -38.66
C ARG A 340 -14.76 -2.61 -37.52
N ASP A 341 -13.48 -2.59 -37.86
CA ASP A 341 -12.38 -2.66 -36.88
C ASP A 341 -12.17 -1.37 -36.05
N LEU A 342 -12.69 -0.24 -36.50
CA LEU A 342 -12.39 1.09 -35.91
C LEU A 342 -13.49 1.65 -35.01
N ILE A 343 -14.67 1.01 -34.95
CA ILE A 343 -15.79 1.52 -34.16
C ILE A 343 -16.43 0.41 -33.34
N GLU A 344 -16.53 0.63 -32.03
CA GLU A 344 -17.23 -0.22 -31.08
C GLU A 344 -18.61 0.38 -30.76
N ALA A 345 -19.65 -0.45 -30.64
CA ALA A 345 -20.93 -0.05 -30.06
C ALA A 345 -21.23 -0.93 -28.85
N THR A 346 -21.64 -0.28 -27.76
CA THR A 346 -22.03 -0.92 -26.51
C THR A 346 -23.25 -0.21 -25.91
N ASP A 347 -23.74 -0.73 -24.80
CA ASP A 347 -24.86 -0.15 -24.07
C ASP A 347 -24.48 0.23 -22.64
N TRP A 348 -25.31 1.08 -22.04
CA TRP A 348 -25.09 1.59 -20.70
C TRP A 348 -25.13 0.50 -19.62
N ALA A 349 -25.97 -0.53 -19.81
CA ALA A 349 -26.07 -1.64 -18.86
C ALA A 349 -24.75 -2.41 -18.79
N THR A 350 -24.15 -2.69 -19.96
CA THR A 350 -22.87 -3.38 -20.09
C THR A 350 -21.73 -2.57 -19.48
N ILE A 351 -21.69 -1.25 -19.73
CA ILE A 351 -20.70 -0.36 -19.12
C ILE A 351 -20.86 -0.33 -17.59
N HIS A 352 -22.07 -0.13 -17.09
CA HIS A 352 -22.35 -0.09 -15.66
C HIS A 352 -21.96 -1.39 -14.96
N GLU A 353 -22.37 -2.54 -15.49
CA GLU A 353 -22.08 -3.85 -14.91
C GLU A 353 -20.56 -4.11 -14.88
N ARG A 354 -19.86 -3.84 -16.00
CA ARG A 354 -18.41 -4.00 -16.09
C ARG A 354 -17.68 -3.14 -15.07
N THR A 355 -18.00 -1.84 -15.02
CA THR A 355 -17.34 -0.89 -14.13
C THR A 355 -17.67 -1.16 -12.66
N ARG A 356 -18.91 -1.54 -12.34
CA ARG A 356 -19.29 -1.95 -10.99
C ARG A 356 -18.55 -3.19 -10.54
N LYS A 357 -18.51 -4.24 -11.37
CA LYS A 357 -17.79 -5.48 -11.05
C LYS A 357 -16.31 -5.22 -10.78
N TYR A 358 -15.69 -4.30 -11.52
CA TYR A 358 -14.32 -3.86 -11.27
C TYR A 358 -14.18 -3.27 -9.86
N TYR A 359 -14.96 -2.24 -9.49
CA TYR A 359 -14.82 -1.61 -8.18
C TYR A 359 -15.29 -2.47 -7.00
N ASP A 360 -16.31 -3.32 -7.18
CA ASP A 360 -16.72 -4.28 -6.16
C ASP A 360 -15.61 -5.31 -5.85
N HIS A 361 -14.87 -5.74 -6.87
CA HIS A 361 -13.70 -6.59 -6.68
C HIS A 361 -12.61 -5.87 -5.88
N TYR A 362 -12.27 -4.63 -6.24
CA TYR A 362 -11.30 -3.83 -5.49
C TYR A 362 -11.74 -3.58 -4.04
N LYS A 363 -13.03 -3.28 -3.82
CA LYS A 363 -13.60 -3.11 -2.49
C LYS A 363 -13.45 -4.39 -1.64
N ALA A 364 -13.78 -5.55 -2.21
CA ALA A 364 -13.66 -6.83 -1.52
C ALA A 364 -12.21 -7.17 -1.13
N VAL A 365 -11.24 -6.79 -1.97
CA VAL A 365 -9.80 -6.95 -1.68
C VAL A 365 -9.36 -6.02 -0.54
N LEU A 366 -9.88 -4.78 -0.50
CA LEU A 366 -9.45 -3.74 0.44
C LEU A 366 -10.19 -3.75 1.79
N ASP A 367 -11.40 -4.31 1.87
CA ASP A 367 -12.16 -4.46 3.14
C ASP A 367 -11.48 -5.44 4.12
N GLY A 368 -10.37 -6.10 3.74
CA GLY A 368 -9.65 -7.09 4.55
C GLY A 368 -8.56 -6.59 5.50
N ASP A 369 -8.10 -5.33 5.45
CA ASP A 369 -7.01 -4.83 6.35
C ASP A 369 -6.94 -3.29 6.40
N VAL A 370 -7.19 -2.66 7.56
CA VAL A 370 -7.59 -1.23 7.60
C VAL A 370 -7.47 -0.61 9.03
N ASP A 371 -6.68 0.47 9.30
CA ASP A 371 -6.72 1.45 10.45
C ASP A 371 -5.68 2.63 10.44
N SER A 372 -6.13 3.89 10.67
CA SER A 372 -5.71 5.28 10.19
C SER A 372 -4.52 6.03 10.88
N ASP A 373 -3.94 7.19 10.46
CA ASP A 373 -4.41 8.42 9.76
C ASP A 373 -3.35 9.18 8.90
N SER A 374 -3.71 9.58 7.67
CA SER A 374 -3.27 10.85 7.03
C SER A 374 -4.30 11.32 5.98
N PHE A 375 -4.85 12.51 6.23
CA PHE A 375 -6.19 12.93 5.83
C PHE A 375 -6.22 13.85 4.59
N SER A 376 -5.15 14.58 4.27
CA SER A 376 -5.29 15.80 3.44
C SER A 376 -5.36 15.62 1.91
N ARG A 377 -5.02 14.44 1.37
CA ARG A 377 -5.17 14.11 -0.08
C ARG A 377 -6.44 13.30 -0.32
N LYS A 378 -6.62 12.25 0.51
CA LYS A 378 -7.88 11.55 0.87
C LYS A 378 -9.13 12.44 0.78
N GLN A 379 -9.09 13.50 1.57
CA GLN A 379 -10.22 14.40 1.81
C GLN A 379 -10.56 15.33 0.63
N ARG A 380 -9.63 15.60 -0.30
CA ARG A 380 -9.89 16.43 -1.49
C ARG A 380 -10.66 15.68 -2.57
N GLU A 381 -10.32 14.41 -2.78
CA GLU A 381 -11.02 13.52 -3.73
C GLU A 381 -12.41 13.15 -3.18
N VAL A 382 -12.48 12.68 -1.93
CA VAL A 382 -13.76 12.40 -1.23
C VAL A 382 -14.63 13.66 -1.12
N GLY A 383 -14.02 14.83 -0.92
CA GLY A 383 -14.73 16.11 -0.89
C GLY A 383 -15.35 16.50 -2.24
N ARG A 384 -14.65 16.25 -3.36
CA ARG A 384 -15.20 16.42 -4.72
C ARG A 384 -16.34 15.44 -4.98
N THR A 385 -16.16 14.17 -4.63
CA THR A 385 -17.20 13.12 -4.74
C THR A 385 -18.45 13.49 -3.95
N ARG A 386 -18.31 13.86 -2.67
CA ARG A 386 -19.43 14.31 -1.84
C ARG A 386 -20.11 15.57 -2.37
N THR A 387 -19.34 16.53 -2.88
CA THR A 387 -19.92 17.75 -3.46
C THR A 387 -20.82 17.44 -4.65
N VAL A 388 -20.44 16.48 -5.51
CA VAL A 388 -21.28 16.08 -6.65
C VAL A 388 -22.48 15.26 -6.20
N LEU A 389 -22.33 14.36 -5.21
CA LEU A 389 -23.47 13.64 -4.62
C LEU A 389 -24.47 14.58 -3.92
N GLU A 390 -24.00 15.68 -3.32
CA GLU A 390 -24.84 16.64 -2.60
C GLU A 390 -25.44 17.74 -3.50
N ARG A 391 -24.72 18.18 -4.54
CA ARG A 391 -25.11 19.32 -5.40
C ARG A 391 -25.50 18.94 -6.82
N GLY A 392 -25.32 17.68 -7.19
CA GLY A 392 -25.54 17.18 -8.54
C GLY A 392 -24.35 17.40 -9.47
N ALA A 393 -24.38 16.71 -10.62
CA ALA A 393 -23.27 16.69 -11.58
C ALA A 393 -23.21 17.91 -12.53
N TYR A 394 -24.17 18.83 -12.46
CA TYR A 394 -24.29 19.94 -13.41
C TYR A 394 -23.09 20.92 -13.37
N ARG A 395 -22.49 21.22 -14.54
CA ARG A 395 -21.28 22.08 -14.63
C ARG A 395 -21.47 23.48 -15.23
N GLY A 396 -22.62 23.77 -15.84
CA GLY A 396 -22.89 25.07 -16.48
C GLY A 396 -21.91 25.45 -17.60
N ALA A 397 -22.10 26.61 -18.23
CA ALA A 397 -21.31 27.02 -19.38
C ALA A 397 -19.84 27.31 -19.02
N GLU A 398 -19.59 28.00 -17.91
CA GLU A 398 -18.23 28.30 -17.43
C GLU A 398 -17.47 27.04 -17.01
N GLY A 399 -18.12 26.10 -16.32
CA GLY A 399 -17.48 24.87 -15.87
C GLY A 399 -17.14 23.92 -17.02
N ARG A 400 -17.93 23.90 -18.11
CA ARG A 400 -17.58 23.18 -19.34
C ARG A 400 -16.44 23.88 -20.09
N ALA A 401 -16.44 25.22 -20.16
CA ALA A 401 -15.37 25.99 -20.80
C ALA A 401 -14.02 25.85 -20.07
N ALA A 402 -14.04 25.68 -18.74
CA ALA A 402 -12.85 25.43 -17.93
C ALA A 402 -12.23 24.03 -18.14
N GLY A 403 -12.95 23.12 -18.81
CA GLY A 403 -12.52 21.74 -19.01
C GLY A 403 -12.47 20.93 -17.71
N LEU A 404 -11.89 19.73 -17.80
CA LEU A 404 -11.98 18.70 -16.76
C LEU A 404 -11.00 18.86 -15.58
N GLY A 405 -9.97 19.71 -15.72
CA GLY A 405 -8.87 19.82 -14.76
C GLY A 405 -8.03 18.54 -14.66
N GLU A 406 -7.12 18.46 -13.67
CA GLU A 406 -6.30 17.26 -13.44
C GLU A 406 -7.17 16.04 -13.10
N GLN A 407 -6.91 14.93 -13.81
CA GLN A 407 -7.56 13.63 -13.62
C GLN A 407 -6.67 12.73 -12.78
N ASP A 408 -7.23 12.08 -11.75
CA ASP A 408 -6.46 11.22 -10.83
C ASP A 408 -6.30 9.81 -11.39
N VAL A 409 -5.36 9.68 -12.33
CA VAL A 409 -5.02 8.42 -13.02
C VAL A 409 -3.51 8.18 -12.93
N GLN A 410 -2.95 8.32 -11.73
CA GLN A 410 -1.56 7.92 -11.46
C GLN A 410 -1.51 6.62 -10.65
N TYR A 411 -1.70 5.50 -11.33
CA TYR A 411 -1.06 4.26 -10.90
C TYR A 411 0.30 4.20 -11.60
N LYS A 412 1.34 4.68 -10.93
CA LYS A 412 2.70 4.36 -11.37
C LYS A 412 2.87 2.83 -11.30
N THR A 413 3.41 2.29 -12.39
CA THR A 413 3.69 0.87 -12.63
C THR A 413 4.47 0.19 -11.50
#